data_AF-A0A9W8YUC7-F1
#
_entry.id   AF-A0A9W8YUC7-F1
#
_cell.length_a   1.000
_cell.length_b   1.000
_cell.length_c   1.000
_cell.angle_alpha   90.00
_cell.angle_beta   90.00
_cell.angle_gamma   90.00
#
_symmetry.space_group_name_H-M   'P 1'
#
loop_
_entity.id
_entity.type
_entity.pdbx_description
1 polymer ?
#
loop_
_entity_poly.entity_id
_entity_poly.type
_entity_poly.pdbx_seq_one_letter_code
_entity_poly.pdbx_strand_id
1 'polypeptide(L)'
;MTAEYNCLFGISGPIKGLNVGEVNTTFDMGRSILIITGKNGTVYWFYRERLDKLYRVGDPDFPRYSEADIENLVHKNAWRHVSETVTLGDLWKHRLSCTLVPLEEALFNTWSWGRIATVGDNAHKMTPNTGQAGNNAIESAAALANELKKIHDGGLATPQVIRSALQRWQEKRWARVHATVKEAAVMCRMQALDSPMASFIMNYVVPNVTESLLTVVTNTVIGAEILEYLPVPRQSLEGTCPFNPNQGTGKHESLKKRAAVAAPLLVLSLWAGRSASTSGIGHSLDQFLQPGQQLTNSDERVEWLQNLQALIHESLVYAIWLMESNRRASARTLAQLPTVFYGLFLRFGMGAISPFYYFLHYIFSPIEKFAADDARLTNLGYTRTILPLSLLLISWPIFLATAGYPAADLTSTWRLSWILKPPFMIAIVQWILVKARISKDSMHEDSMGNQKRDLPYIRGHSALLGPRKNL
;
A
#
# COMPACT_ATOMS: atom_id res chain seq x y z
N MET A 1 -3.42 -33.57 -2.02
CA MET A 1 -2.35 -32.85 -1.31
C MET A 1 -1.05 -33.18 -2.00
N THR A 2 -0.17 -32.19 -2.15
CA THR A 2 1.10 -32.33 -2.89
C THR A 2 2.23 -31.64 -2.16
N ALA A 3 3.48 -32.04 -2.38
CA ALA A 3 4.66 -31.37 -1.86
C ALA A 3 5.67 -31.12 -2.98
N GLU A 4 6.09 -29.86 -3.14
CA GLU A 4 7.15 -29.44 -4.08
C GLU A 4 8.42 -28.98 -3.35
N TYR A 5 8.32 -28.75 -2.04
CA TYR A 5 9.44 -28.35 -1.19
C TYR A 5 9.47 -29.21 0.06
N ASN A 6 10.61 -29.21 0.73
CA ASN A 6 10.72 -29.58 2.13
C ASN A 6 11.03 -28.36 2.98
N CYS A 7 10.85 -28.50 4.29
CA CYS A 7 11.24 -27.49 5.24
C CYS A 7 11.87 -28.14 6.46
N LEU A 8 13.10 -27.74 6.76
CA LEU A 8 13.75 -27.96 8.03
C LEU A 8 13.35 -26.82 8.97
N PHE A 9 12.47 -27.16 9.90
CA PHE A 9 12.11 -26.32 11.02
C PHE A 9 13.14 -26.50 12.12
N GLY A 10 13.54 -25.41 12.79
CA GLY A 10 14.38 -25.52 13.96
C GLY A 10 14.27 -24.35 14.92
N ILE A 11 14.72 -24.62 16.13
CA ILE A 11 14.84 -23.66 17.21
C ILE A 11 16.27 -23.72 17.69
N SER A 12 16.91 -22.56 17.85
CA SER A 12 18.27 -22.45 18.39
C SER A 12 18.30 -21.46 19.55
N GLY A 13 19.31 -21.60 20.40
CA GLY A 13 19.61 -20.60 21.42
C GLY A 13 20.11 -19.27 20.81
N PRO A 14 20.49 -18.29 21.65
CA PRO A 14 21.02 -17.01 21.19
C PRO A 14 22.27 -17.15 20.33
N ILE A 15 22.30 -16.44 19.20
CA ILE A 15 23.42 -16.43 18.26
C ILE A 15 23.83 -14.98 18.00
N LYS A 16 25.12 -14.69 18.16
CA LYS A 16 25.68 -13.37 17.87
C LYS A 16 25.44 -13.02 16.40
N GLY A 17 24.89 -11.84 16.13
CA GLY A 17 24.56 -11.38 14.77
C GLY A 17 23.08 -11.53 14.40
N LEU A 18 22.25 -12.11 15.29
CA LEU A 18 20.79 -12.11 15.17
C LEU A 18 20.20 -11.38 16.37
N ASN A 19 19.52 -10.24 16.15
CA ASN A 19 19.01 -9.43 17.25
C ASN A 19 17.53 -9.69 17.53
N VAL A 20 17.15 -9.55 18.81
CA VAL A 20 15.76 -9.72 19.24
C VAL A 20 14.85 -8.72 18.51
N GLY A 21 13.73 -9.23 17.98
CA GLY A 21 12.76 -8.43 17.22
C GLY A 21 13.04 -8.37 15.72
N GLU A 22 14.15 -8.95 15.25
CA GLU A 22 14.45 -9.02 13.82
C GLU A 22 13.82 -10.25 13.16
N VAL A 23 13.43 -10.05 11.90
CA VAL A 23 13.04 -11.11 10.98
C VAL A 23 13.95 -11.02 9.76
N ASN A 24 14.79 -12.03 9.54
CA ASN A 24 15.67 -12.09 8.39
C ASN A 24 15.10 -13.09 7.40
N THR A 25 14.97 -12.69 6.14
CA THR A 25 14.59 -13.60 5.06
C THR A 25 15.67 -13.60 4.00
N THR A 26 16.20 -14.77 3.68
CA THR A 26 17.22 -14.97 2.64
C THR A 26 16.60 -15.77 1.49
N PHE A 27 16.87 -15.33 0.26
CA PHE A 27 16.38 -15.94 -0.98
C PHE A 27 17.55 -16.53 -1.76
N ASP A 28 17.39 -17.74 -2.27
CA ASP A 28 18.38 -18.41 -3.12
C ASP A 28 17.65 -19.30 -4.14
N MET A 29 18.33 -19.72 -5.21
CA MET A 29 17.76 -20.55 -6.26
C MET A 29 17.29 -21.89 -5.69
N GLY A 30 15.97 -22.12 -5.76
CA GLY A 30 15.28 -23.28 -5.22
C GLY A 30 15.24 -23.34 -3.69
N ARG A 31 15.59 -22.26 -2.98
CA ARG A 31 15.76 -22.25 -1.53
C ARG A 31 15.31 -20.94 -0.91
N SER A 32 14.82 -21.00 0.32
CA SER A 32 14.62 -19.78 1.11
C SER A 32 14.76 -20.08 2.58
N ILE A 33 15.21 -19.08 3.33
CA ILE A 33 15.41 -19.19 4.77
C ILE A 33 14.69 -18.04 5.44
N LEU A 34 13.84 -18.35 6.41
CA LEU A 34 13.22 -17.37 7.30
C LEU A 34 13.80 -17.57 8.70
N ILE A 35 14.25 -16.48 9.32
CA ILE A 35 14.73 -16.43 10.70
C ILE A 35 13.88 -15.43 11.46
N ILE A 36 13.41 -15.82 12.65
CA ILE A 36 12.67 -14.95 13.58
C ILE A 36 13.37 -15.03 14.93
N THR A 37 13.92 -13.92 15.40
CA THR A 37 14.61 -13.87 16.69
C THR A 37 13.66 -13.32 17.76
N GLY A 38 13.18 -14.23 18.61
CA GLY A 38 12.21 -13.96 19.65
C GLY A 38 12.82 -13.48 20.96
N LYS A 39 11.97 -13.42 21.99
CA LYS A 39 12.34 -13.05 23.36
C LYS A 39 13.52 -13.90 23.86
N ASN A 40 14.40 -13.29 24.65
CA ASN A 40 15.62 -13.90 25.20
C ASN A 40 16.64 -14.37 24.14
N GLY A 41 16.49 -13.95 22.87
CA GLY A 41 17.39 -14.33 21.79
C GLY A 41 17.11 -15.72 21.21
N THR A 42 16.00 -16.37 21.55
CA THR A 42 15.61 -17.65 20.92
C THR A 42 15.39 -17.45 19.43
N VAL A 43 16.07 -18.26 18.61
CA VAL A 43 16.04 -18.15 17.15
C VAL A 43 15.15 -19.24 16.57
N TYR A 44 14.06 -18.86 15.91
CA TYR A 44 13.21 -19.76 15.15
C TYR A 44 13.60 -19.68 13.68
N TRP A 45 13.85 -20.82 13.04
CA TRP A 45 14.35 -20.84 11.66
C TRP A 45 13.65 -21.89 10.81
N PHE A 46 13.47 -21.52 9.54
CA PHE A 46 12.72 -22.28 8.54
C PHE A 46 13.55 -22.32 7.27
N TYR A 47 14.35 -23.37 7.10
CA TYR A 47 15.11 -23.60 5.88
C TYR A 47 14.26 -24.43 4.91
N ARG A 48 13.96 -23.87 3.74
CA ARG A 48 13.20 -24.53 2.68
C ARG A 48 14.08 -24.84 1.50
N GLU A 49 13.97 -26.05 0.97
CA GLU A 49 14.65 -26.48 -0.26
C GLU A 49 13.63 -27.17 -1.17
N ARG A 50 13.72 -26.84 -2.46
CA ARG A 50 12.88 -27.43 -3.49
C ARG A 50 13.25 -28.89 -3.68
N LEU A 51 12.22 -29.73 -3.82
CA LEU A 51 12.37 -31.14 -4.14
C LEU A 51 12.71 -31.32 -5.63
N ASP A 52 13.20 -32.50 -5.98
CA ASP A 52 13.54 -32.88 -7.36
C ASP A 52 12.32 -32.91 -8.29
N LYS A 53 11.14 -33.17 -7.72
CA LYS A 53 9.86 -33.19 -8.43
C LYS A 53 8.71 -32.87 -7.48
N LEU A 54 7.51 -32.76 -8.06
CA LEU A 54 6.26 -32.69 -7.32
C LEU A 54 5.88 -34.09 -6.83
N TYR A 55 5.74 -34.25 -5.51
CA TYR A 55 5.25 -35.48 -4.89
C TYR A 55 3.77 -35.37 -4.55
N ARG A 56 3.02 -36.47 -4.68
CA ARG A 56 1.63 -36.55 -4.21
C ARG A 56 1.55 -37.39 -2.94
N VAL A 57 0.78 -36.91 -1.97
CA VAL A 57 0.52 -37.67 -0.76
C VAL A 57 -0.20 -38.96 -1.13
N GLY A 58 0.38 -40.10 -0.73
CA GLY A 58 -0.12 -41.44 -1.04
C GLY A 58 0.75 -42.20 -2.06
N ASP A 59 1.62 -41.52 -2.79
CA ASP A 59 2.59 -42.19 -3.67
C ASP A 59 3.61 -42.99 -2.82
N PRO A 60 4.08 -44.18 -3.28
CA PRO A 60 5.01 -45.01 -2.51
C PRO A 60 6.35 -44.32 -2.20
N ASP A 61 6.73 -43.33 -3.01
CA ASP A 61 7.95 -42.55 -2.90
C ASP A 61 7.75 -41.20 -2.19
N PHE A 62 6.60 -40.95 -1.57
CA PHE A 62 6.36 -39.72 -0.82
C PHE A 62 7.41 -39.54 0.30
N PRO A 63 8.12 -38.40 0.38
CA PRO A 63 9.27 -38.25 1.25
C PRO A 63 8.95 -38.46 2.74
N ARG A 64 9.75 -39.27 3.40
CA ARG A 64 9.79 -39.41 4.86
C ARG A 64 11.24 -39.28 5.30
N TYR A 65 11.45 -38.45 6.31
CA TYR A 65 12.80 -38.08 6.71
C TYR A 65 13.18 -38.74 8.03
N SER A 66 14.36 -39.37 8.03
CA SER A 66 15.06 -39.83 9.21
C SER A 66 15.94 -38.72 9.78
N GLU A 67 16.50 -38.94 10.97
CA GLU A 67 17.49 -38.02 11.55
C GLU A 67 18.74 -37.89 10.67
N ALA A 68 19.18 -38.99 10.04
CA ALA A 68 20.31 -38.97 9.12
C ALA A 68 20.06 -38.07 7.90
N ASP A 69 18.82 -38.02 7.40
CA ASP A 69 18.46 -37.11 6.30
C ASP A 69 18.56 -35.64 6.71
N ILE A 70 18.19 -35.34 7.96
CA ILE A 70 18.33 -33.99 8.53
C ILE A 70 19.81 -33.60 8.58
N GLU A 71 20.65 -34.47 9.15
CA GLU A 71 22.09 -34.22 9.25
C GLU A 71 22.72 -34.01 7.87
N ASN A 72 22.42 -34.89 6.91
CA ASN A 72 22.92 -34.78 5.54
C ASN A 72 22.51 -33.45 4.87
N LEU A 73 21.24 -33.05 5.01
CA LEU A 73 20.74 -31.80 4.46
C LEU A 73 21.45 -30.59 5.07
N VAL A 74 21.69 -30.60 6.38
CA VAL A 74 22.39 -29.51 7.07
C VAL A 74 23.86 -29.49 6.69
N HIS A 75 24.56 -30.62 6.69
CA HIS A 75 25.97 -30.70 6.32
C HIS A 75 26.21 -30.18 4.89
N LYS A 76 25.34 -30.56 3.94
CA LYS A 76 25.37 -30.06 2.55
C LYS A 76 25.23 -28.54 2.46
N ASN A 77 24.44 -27.95 3.36
CA ASN A 77 24.04 -26.54 3.28
C ASN A 77 24.64 -25.67 4.41
N ALA A 78 25.56 -26.20 5.22
CA ALA A 78 26.05 -25.55 6.44
C ALA A 78 26.73 -24.20 6.18
N TRP A 79 27.38 -24.05 5.03
CA TRP A 79 28.09 -22.84 4.61
C TRP A 79 27.16 -21.70 4.19
N ARG A 80 25.87 -21.97 3.97
CA ARG A 80 24.93 -20.97 3.45
C ARG A 80 24.61 -19.92 4.49
N HIS A 81 24.72 -18.67 4.08
CA HIS A 81 24.39 -17.52 4.91
C HIS A 81 22.88 -17.39 5.11
N VAL A 82 22.47 -17.12 6.35
CA VAL A 82 21.10 -16.78 6.75
C VAL A 82 20.95 -15.30 7.12
N SER A 83 22.08 -14.64 7.36
CA SER A 83 22.28 -13.20 7.47
C SER A 83 23.68 -12.86 6.94
N GLU A 84 24.07 -11.58 6.97
CA GLU A 84 25.42 -11.15 6.56
C GLU A 84 26.55 -11.84 7.34
N THR A 85 26.29 -12.31 8.56
CA THR A 85 27.32 -12.83 9.48
C THR A 85 27.06 -14.25 10.01
N VAL A 86 25.86 -14.80 9.82
CA VAL A 86 25.44 -16.09 10.39
C VAL A 86 25.12 -17.09 9.28
N THR A 87 25.53 -18.34 9.48
CA THR A 87 25.27 -19.44 8.54
C THR A 87 24.28 -20.48 9.10
N LEU A 88 23.73 -21.33 8.22
CA LEU A 88 22.91 -22.47 8.64
C LEU A 88 23.67 -23.42 9.58
N GLY A 89 24.98 -23.57 9.37
CA GLY A 89 25.84 -24.36 10.26
C GLY A 89 25.91 -23.78 11.68
N ASP A 90 25.87 -22.46 11.82
CA ASP A 90 25.87 -21.81 13.14
C ASP A 90 24.53 -21.97 13.86
N LEU A 91 23.41 -21.92 13.12
CA LEU A 91 22.08 -22.28 13.64
C LEU A 91 22.09 -23.72 14.17
N TRP A 92 22.65 -24.66 13.40
CA TRP A 92 22.70 -26.08 13.74
C TRP A 92 23.52 -26.39 14.99
N LYS A 93 24.67 -25.72 15.16
CA LYS A 93 25.53 -25.87 16.35
C LYS A 93 24.80 -25.47 17.64
N HIS A 94 23.92 -24.47 17.58
CA HIS A 94 23.16 -23.96 18.73
C HIS A 94 21.72 -24.48 18.79
N ARG A 95 21.38 -25.52 18.00
CA ARG A 95 20.01 -26.03 17.92
C ARG A 95 19.57 -26.63 19.26
N LEU A 96 18.32 -26.35 19.60
CA LEU A 96 17.58 -26.97 20.70
C LEU A 96 16.66 -28.07 20.17
N SER A 97 16.06 -27.84 19.00
CA SER A 97 15.22 -28.83 18.32
C SER A 97 15.18 -28.57 16.82
N CYS A 98 14.90 -29.61 16.05
CA CYS A 98 14.66 -29.50 14.62
C CYS A 98 13.76 -30.62 14.09
N THR A 99 13.09 -30.38 12.97
CA THR A 99 12.27 -31.38 12.27
C THR A 99 12.25 -31.07 10.78
N LEU A 100 12.47 -32.08 9.95
CA LEU A 100 12.36 -31.97 8.49
C LEU A 100 11.07 -32.63 8.03
N VAL A 101 10.27 -31.89 7.26
CA VAL A 101 9.02 -32.39 6.71
C VAL A 101 8.87 -31.97 5.24
N PRO A 102 8.15 -32.76 4.42
CA PRO A 102 7.67 -32.26 3.15
C PRO A 102 6.66 -31.12 3.40
N LEU A 103 6.76 -30.04 2.65
CA LEU A 103 5.81 -28.93 2.71
C LEU A 103 4.61 -29.27 1.84
N GLU A 104 3.61 -29.86 2.49
CA GLU A 104 2.34 -30.20 1.88
C GLU A 104 1.48 -28.95 1.61
N GLU A 105 0.95 -28.84 0.39
CA GLU A 105 -0.02 -27.83 -0.03
C GLU A 105 -1.36 -28.54 -0.36
N ALA A 106 -2.47 -28.04 0.19
CA ALA A 106 -3.82 -28.51 -0.11
C ALA A 106 -4.90 -27.51 0.28
N LEU A 107 -5.90 -27.33 -0.58
CA LEU A 107 -7.16 -26.68 -0.23
C LEU A 107 -8.31 -27.62 -0.56
N PHE A 108 -8.97 -28.16 0.46
CA PHE A 108 -10.08 -29.09 0.28
C PHE A 108 -11.38 -28.33 0.01
N ASN A 109 -12.23 -28.87 -0.87
CA ASN A 109 -13.54 -28.28 -1.20
C ASN A 109 -14.61 -28.53 -0.13
N THR A 110 -14.39 -29.50 0.76
CA THR A 110 -15.36 -29.93 1.76
C THR A 110 -14.67 -30.00 3.12
N TRP A 111 -15.10 -29.17 4.07
CA TRP A 111 -14.49 -29.11 5.40
C TRP A 111 -15.31 -29.81 6.47
N SER A 112 -16.53 -30.25 6.13
CA SER A 112 -17.44 -30.91 7.05
C SER A 112 -18.23 -32.05 6.40
N TRP A 113 -18.60 -33.02 7.22
CA TRP A 113 -19.47 -34.12 6.83
C TRP A 113 -20.34 -34.57 8.01
N GLY A 114 -21.67 -34.47 7.86
CA GLY A 114 -22.60 -34.82 8.92
C GLY A 114 -22.42 -33.93 10.16
N ARG A 115 -21.84 -34.49 11.23
CA ARG A 115 -21.51 -33.79 12.49
C ARG A 115 -20.01 -33.55 12.67
N ILE A 116 -19.19 -33.88 11.67
CA ILE A 116 -17.74 -33.76 11.70
C ILE A 116 -17.34 -32.48 10.98
N ALA A 117 -16.42 -31.71 11.57
CA ALA A 117 -15.80 -30.54 10.97
C ALA A 117 -14.28 -30.61 11.11
N THR A 118 -13.55 -30.10 10.12
CA THR A 118 -12.08 -30.08 10.07
C THR A 118 -11.58 -28.65 9.97
N VAL A 119 -10.64 -28.25 10.83
CA VAL A 119 -10.18 -26.86 10.94
C VAL A 119 -8.67 -26.78 10.72
N GLY A 120 -8.19 -25.65 10.19
CA GLY A 120 -6.76 -25.42 9.97
C GLY A 120 -6.20 -26.29 8.84
N ASP A 121 -4.97 -26.77 9.04
CA ASP A 121 -4.23 -27.60 8.08
C ASP A 121 -4.98 -28.88 7.62
N ASN A 122 -5.96 -29.36 8.40
CA ASN A 122 -6.81 -30.48 7.98
C ASN A 122 -7.76 -30.11 6.81
N ALA A 123 -8.01 -28.82 6.59
CA ALA A 123 -8.90 -28.30 5.56
C ALA A 123 -8.17 -27.43 4.51
N HIS A 124 -7.14 -26.70 4.93
CA HIS A 124 -6.44 -25.71 4.11
C HIS A 124 -4.94 -25.61 4.46
N LYS A 125 -4.17 -26.59 3.99
CA LYS A 125 -2.73 -26.66 4.21
C LYS A 125 -1.96 -25.76 3.23
N MET A 126 -1.04 -24.95 3.76
CA MET A 126 -0.30 -23.94 3.00
C MET A 126 1.16 -23.86 3.46
N THR A 127 2.03 -23.32 2.61
CA THR A 127 3.45 -23.10 2.93
C THR A 127 3.63 -22.06 4.04
N PRO A 128 4.65 -22.17 4.91
CA PRO A 128 4.80 -21.32 6.09
C PRO A 128 5.31 -19.89 5.80
N ASN A 129 5.67 -19.58 4.56
CA ASN A 129 6.37 -18.34 4.16
C ASN A 129 5.66 -17.05 4.57
N THR A 130 4.33 -17.06 4.69
CA THR A 130 3.52 -15.90 5.08
C THR A 130 3.13 -15.92 6.56
N GLY A 131 3.42 -17.00 7.29
CA GLY A 131 3.00 -17.18 8.69
C GLY A 131 1.48 -17.28 8.89
N GLN A 132 0.70 -17.47 7.82
CA GLN A 132 -0.77 -17.35 7.88
C GLN A 132 -1.53 -18.64 8.25
N ALA A 133 -0.89 -19.82 8.20
CA ALA A 133 -1.56 -21.08 8.49
C ALA A 133 -2.20 -21.09 9.90
N GLY A 134 -1.42 -20.76 10.94
CA GLY A 134 -1.92 -20.68 12.31
C GLY A 134 -2.98 -19.60 12.51
N ASN A 135 -2.79 -18.42 11.92
CA ASN A 135 -3.77 -17.33 11.97
C ASN A 135 -5.11 -17.75 11.35
N ASN A 136 -5.09 -18.42 10.19
CA ASN A 136 -6.29 -18.91 9.54
C ASN A 136 -6.95 -20.05 10.32
N ALA A 137 -6.17 -20.91 10.99
CA ALA A 137 -6.72 -21.94 11.88
C ALA A 137 -7.49 -21.31 13.05
N ILE A 138 -6.93 -20.28 13.69
CA ILE A 138 -7.58 -19.52 14.78
C ILE A 138 -8.86 -18.86 14.29
N GLU A 139 -8.81 -18.16 13.15
CA GLU A 139 -9.99 -17.51 12.58
C GLU A 139 -11.09 -18.52 12.18
N SER A 140 -10.70 -19.65 11.56
CA SER A 140 -11.64 -20.71 11.23
C SER A 140 -12.27 -21.32 12.49
N ALA A 141 -11.50 -21.47 13.58
CA ALA A 141 -12.04 -21.93 14.86
C ALA A 141 -13.02 -20.91 15.47
N ALA A 142 -12.71 -19.61 15.43
CA ALA A 142 -13.61 -18.56 15.91
C ALA A 142 -14.93 -18.53 15.11
N ALA A 143 -14.85 -18.59 13.77
CA ALA A 143 -16.04 -18.64 12.93
C ALA A 143 -16.89 -19.89 13.18
N LEU A 144 -16.26 -21.05 13.43
CA LEU A 144 -16.97 -22.28 13.77
C LEU A 144 -17.66 -22.15 15.13
N ALA A 145 -16.97 -21.60 16.13
CA ALA A 145 -17.52 -21.35 17.46
C ALA A 145 -18.75 -20.44 17.42
N ASN A 146 -18.77 -19.43 16.54
CA ASN A 146 -19.95 -18.56 16.34
C ASN A 146 -21.16 -19.35 15.84
N GLU A 147 -20.97 -20.24 14.86
CA GLU A 147 -22.07 -21.08 14.36
C GLU A 147 -22.52 -22.11 15.41
N LEU A 148 -21.60 -22.67 16.19
CA LEU A 148 -21.94 -23.58 17.30
C LEU A 148 -22.72 -22.86 18.41
N LYS A 149 -22.37 -21.61 18.74
CA LYS A 149 -23.11 -20.80 19.71
C LYS A 149 -24.54 -20.55 19.26
N LYS A 150 -24.77 -20.26 17.98
CA LYS A 150 -26.12 -20.09 17.40
C LYS A 150 -26.95 -21.37 17.52
N ILE A 151 -26.34 -22.53 17.31
CA ILE A 151 -27.02 -23.83 17.51
C ILE A 151 -27.39 -24.03 18.98
N HIS A 152 -26.45 -23.75 19.88
CA HIS A 152 -26.66 -23.90 21.33
C HIS A 152 -27.82 -23.02 21.82
N ASP A 153 -27.83 -21.75 21.43
CA ASP A 153 -28.87 -20.79 21.83
C ASP A 153 -30.24 -21.10 21.21
N GLY A 154 -30.25 -21.73 20.03
CA GLY A 154 -31.47 -22.17 19.35
C GLY A 154 -32.13 -23.42 19.97
N GLY A 155 -31.50 -24.09 20.93
CA GLY A 155 -32.06 -25.19 21.72
C GLY A 155 -32.23 -26.54 21.00
N LEU A 156 -32.28 -26.59 19.65
CA LEU A 156 -32.47 -27.83 18.89
C LEU A 156 -31.37 -28.06 17.84
N ALA A 157 -30.49 -29.03 18.09
CA ALA A 157 -29.39 -29.41 17.20
C ALA A 157 -29.76 -30.59 16.27
N THR A 158 -30.74 -30.38 15.38
CA THR A 158 -31.09 -31.38 14.36
C THR A 158 -29.93 -31.57 13.35
N PRO A 159 -29.84 -32.73 12.67
CA PRO A 159 -28.82 -32.94 11.64
C PRO A 159 -28.82 -31.86 10.55
N GLN A 160 -30.00 -31.35 10.17
CA GLN A 160 -30.12 -30.31 9.16
C GLN A 160 -29.59 -28.97 9.66
N VAL A 161 -29.91 -28.59 10.90
CA VAL A 161 -29.41 -27.36 11.54
C VAL A 161 -27.87 -27.38 11.60
N ILE A 162 -27.29 -28.52 11.99
CA ILE A 162 -25.83 -28.69 12.05
C ILE A 162 -25.21 -28.55 10.65
N ARG A 163 -25.74 -29.24 9.64
CA ARG A 163 -25.21 -29.16 8.27
C ARG A 163 -25.25 -27.73 7.73
N SER A 164 -26.37 -27.02 7.91
CA SER A 164 -26.51 -25.64 7.46
C SER A 164 -25.54 -24.69 8.19
N ALA A 165 -25.29 -24.91 9.48
CA ALA A 165 -24.33 -24.12 10.25
C ALA A 165 -22.88 -24.35 9.77
N LEU A 166 -22.49 -25.60 9.55
CA LEU A 166 -21.16 -25.93 9.04
C LEU A 166 -20.96 -25.41 7.60
N GLN A 167 -22.00 -25.42 6.77
CA GLN A 167 -21.96 -24.82 5.44
C GLN A 167 -21.73 -23.31 5.50
N ARG A 168 -22.50 -22.57 6.31
CA ARG A 168 -22.31 -21.11 6.48
C ARG A 168 -20.92 -20.76 7.00
N TRP A 169 -20.41 -21.54 7.95
CA TRP A 169 -19.05 -21.37 8.46
C TRP A 169 -18.00 -21.49 7.35
N GLN A 170 -18.07 -22.55 6.53
CA GLN A 170 -17.15 -22.73 5.41
C GLN A 170 -17.30 -21.59 4.38
N GLU A 171 -18.52 -21.24 3.98
CA GLU A 171 -18.81 -20.15 3.04
C GLU A 171 -18.23 -18.81 3.51
N LYS A 172 -18.40 -18.49 4.81
CA LYS A 172 -17.85 -17.27 5.42
C LYS A 172 -16.33 -17.20 5.30
N ARG A 173 -15.64 -18.32 5.50
CA ARG A 173 -14.17 -18.41 5.50
C ARG A 173 -13.56 -18.57 4.11
N TRP A 174 -14.31 -19.11 3.15
CA TRP A 174 -13.79 -19.58 1.86
C TRP A 174 -12.96 -18.54 1.13
N ALA A 175 -13.49 -17.32 0.94
CA ALA A 175 -12.82 -16.28 0.17
C ALA A 175 -11.44 -15.90 0.75
N ARG A 176 -11.34 -15.72 2.07
CA ARG A 176 -10.09 -15.35 2.75
C ARG A 176 -9.08 -16.51 2.75
N VAL A 177 -9.52 -17.72 3.10
CA VAL A 177 -8.65 -18.91 3.11
C VAL A 177 -8.12 -19.22 1.72
N HIS A 178 -8.98 -19.21 0.70
CA HIS A 178 -8.59 -19.49 -0.69
C HIS A 178 -7.55 -18.48 -1.20
N ALA A 179 -7.76 -17.19 -0.94
CA ALA A 179 -6.79 -16.16 -1.29
C ALA A 179 -5.45 -16.38 -0.57
N THR A 180 -5.49 -16.66 0.74
CA THR A 180 -4.29 -16.87 1.55
C THR A 180 -3.48 -18.08 1.08
N VAL A 181 -4.13 -19.22 0.80
CA VAL A 181 -3.45 -20.43 0.29
C VAL A 181 -2.74 -20.12 -1.03
N LYS A 182 -3.42 -19.41 -1.95
CA LYS A 182 -2.85 -19.01 -3.23
C LYS A 182 -1.67 -18.04 -3.05
N GLU A 183 -1.81 -17.06 -2.17
CA GLU A 183 -0.75 -16.08 -1.86
C GLU A 183 0.48 -16.76 -1.23
N ALA A 184 0.28 -17.69 -0.30
CA ALA A 184 1.35 -18.47 0.31
C ALA A 184 2.12 -19.28 -0.74
N ALA A 185 1.39 -19.98 -1.63
CA ALA A 185 1.96 -20.76 -2.72
C ALA A 185 2.81 -19.89 -3.68
N VAL A 186 2.34 -18.69 -4.03
CA VAL A 186 3.08 -17.73 -4.85
C VAL A 186 4.32 -17.23 -4.09
N MET A 187 4.16 -16.83 -2.83
CA MET A 187 5.26 -16.32 -2.02
C MET A 187 6.37 -17.35 -1.85
N CYS A 188 6.04 -18.63 -1.63
CA CYS A 188 7.03 -19.70 -1.53
C CYS A 188 7.92 -19.79 -2.78
N ARG A 189 7.30 -19.82 -3.96
CA ARG A 189 8.00 -19.88 -5.26
C ARG A 189 8.80 -18.61 -5.56
N MET A 190 8.27 -17.45 -5.17
CA MET A 190 8.95 -16.17 -5.30
C MET A 190 10.21 -16.12 -4.44
N GLN A 191 10.11 -16.53 -3.18
CA GLN A 191 11.24 -16.54 -2.24
C GLN A 191 12.28 -17.61 -2.59
N ALA A 192 11.88 -18.69 -3.25
CA ALA A 192 12.78 -19.70 -3.81
C ALA A 192 13.38 -19.32 -5.18
N LEU A 193 13.11 -18.11 -5.69
CA LEU A 193 13.63 -17.61 -6.97
C LEU A 193 13.36 -18.55 -8.16
N ASP A 194 12.21 -19.23 -8.17
CA ASP A 194 11.93 -20.34 -9.10
C ASP A 194 11.75 -19.94 -10.57
N SER A 195 11.85 -18.66 -10.88
CA SER A 195 11.85 -18.15 -12.25
C SER A 195 12.75 -16.92 -12.38
N PRO A 196 13.20 -16.57 -13.60
CA PRO A 196 13.92 -15.32 -13.84
C PRO A 196 13.12 -14.09 -13.41
N MET A 197 11.79 -14.14 -13.57
CA MET A 197 10.89 -13.08 -13.11
C MET A 197 10.88 -12.98 -11.58
N ALA A 198 10.85 -14.12 -10.86
CA ALA A 198 10.95 -14.12 -9.40
C ALA A 198 12.27 -13.48 -8.93
N SER A 199 13.39 -13.82 -9.58
CA SER A 199 14.70 -13.19 -9.33
C SER A 199 14.68 -11.68 -9.55
N PHE A 200 14.06 -11.21 -10.64
CA PHE A 200 13.92 -9.79 -10.91
C PHE A 200 13.08 -9.07 -9.84
N ILE A 201 11.93 -9.63 -9.50
CA ILE A 201 11.01 -9.02 -8.53
C ILE A 201 11.64 -8.99 -7.13
N MET A 202 12.19 -10.09 -6.65
CA MET A 202 12.73 -10.17 -5.29
C MET A 202 13.95 -9.27 -5.08
N ASN A 203 14.83 -9.15 -6.10
CA ASN A 203 16.07 -8.37 -5.96
C ASN A 203 15.92 -6.89 -6.35
N TYR A 204 14.99 -6.54 -7.26
CA TYR A 204 14.90 -5.16 -7.79
C TYR A 204 13.57 -4.47 -7.52
N VAL A 205 12.47 -5.21 -7.35
CA VAL A 205 11.15 -4.61 -7.11
C VAL A 205 10.85 -4.53 -5.61
N VAL A 206 10.92 -5.66 -4.90
CA VAL A 206 10.57 -5.76 -3.47
C VAL A 206 11.31 -4.75 -2.58
N PRO A 207 12.64 -4.54 -2.71
CA PRO A 207 13.35 -3.57 -1.88
C PRO A 207 12.84 -2.13 -2.06
N ASN A 208 12.28 -1.84 -3.23
CA ASN A 208 11.69 -0.55 -3.51
C ASN A 208 10.23 -0.49 -3.05
N VAL A 209 9.46 -1.59 -3.06
CA VAL A 209 8.00 -1.57 -2.80
C VAL A 209 7.54 -1.99 -1.40
N THR A 210 8.38 -1.77 -0.38
CA THR A 210 8.12 -2.15 1.03
C THR A 210 6.77 -1.69 1.57
N GLU A 211 6.35 -0.45 1.26
CA GLU A 211 5.05 0.11 1.63
C GLU A 211 3.86 -0.69 1.08
N SER A 212 3.95 -1.09 -0.18
CA SER A 212 2.92 -1.89 -0.82
C SER A 212 2.87 -3.29 -0.22
N LEU A 213 4.03 -3.85 0.16
CA LEU A 213 4.11 -5.14 0.84
C LEU A 213 3.45 -5.08 2.24
N LEU A 214 3.69 -4.02 3.01
CA LEU A 214 3.03 -3.82 4.31
C LEU A 214 1.51 -3.76 4.15
N THR A 215 1.02 -3.04 3.13
CA THR A 215 -0.42 -2.98 2.82
C THR A 215 -1.00 -4.36 2.52
N VAL A 216 -0.28 -5.20 1.76
CA VAL A 216 -0.70 -6.58 1.47
C VAL A 216 -0.80 -7.39 2.77
N VAL A 217 0.21 -7.33 3.64
CA VAL A 217 0.20 -8.04 4.93
C VAL A 217 -0.96 -7.56 5.80
N THR A 218 -1.16 -6.24 5.94
CA THR A 218 -2.27 -5.68 6.70
C THR A 218 -3.63 -6.13 6.16
N ASN A 219 -3.80 -6.19 4.83
CA ASN A 219 -5.05 -6.64 4.21
C ASN A 219 -5.41 -8.11 4.53
N THR A 220 -4.41 -8.97 4.77
CA THR A 220 -4.67 -10.36 5.17
C THR A 220 -5.17 -10.48 6.61
N VAL A 221 -4.83 -9.52 7.48
CA VAL A 221 -5.12 -9.56 8.92
C VAL A 221 -6.34 -8.70 9.28
N ILE A 222 -6.53 -7.56 8.61
CA ILE A 222 -7.63 -6.64 8.91
C ILE A 222 -8.98 -7.33 8.72
N GLY A 223 -9.89 -7.12 9.68
CA GLY A 223 -11.19 -7.74 9.67
C GLY A 223 -11.16 -9.25 9.96
N ALA A 224 -10.15 -9.74 10.70
CA ALA A 224 -10.07 -11.12 11.19
C ALA A 224 -11.35 -11.58 11.90
N GLU A 225 -11.61 -12.88 11.94
CA GLU A 225 -12.78 -13.42 12.66
C GLU A 225 -12.68 -13.18 14.16
N ILE A 226 -13.79 -12.75 14.75
CA ILE A 226 -13.96 -12.56 16.20
C ILE A 226 -15.02 -13.53 16.71
N LEU A 227 -15.04 -13.75 18.03
CA LEU A 227 -16.17 -14.40 18.69
C LEU A 227 -17.33 -13.40 18.81
N GLU A 228 -18.39 -13.62 18.03
CA GLU A 228 -19.54 -12.69 17.87
C GLU A 228 -20.32 -12.47 19.17
N TYR A 229 -20.19 -13.39 20.12
CA TYR A 229 -20.87 -13.36 21.42
C TYR A 229 -20.00 -12.81 22.56
N LEU A 230 -18.80 -12.29 22.25
CA LEU A 230 -17.91 -11.62 23.20
C LEU A 230 -17.70 -10.16 22.79
N PRO A 231 -17.39 -9.26 23.73
CA PRO A 231 -17.05 -7.88 23.39
C PRO A 231 -15.76 -7.85 22.55
N VAL A 232 -15.71 -6.93 21.58
CA VAL A 232 -14.50 -6.69 20.79
C VAL A 232 -13.36 -6.25 21.73
N PRO A 233 -12.19 -6.92 21.71
CA PRO A 233 -11.06 -6.51 22.52
C PRO A 233 -10.68 -5.05 22.23
N ARG A 234 -10.53 -4.25 23.29
CA ARG A 234 -10.22 -2.82 23.16
C ARG A 234 -8.92 -2.60 22.35
N GLN A 235 -7.91 -3.44 22.56
CA GLN A 235 -6.64 -3.37 21.84
C GLN A 235 -6.80 -3.53 20.33
N SER A 236 -7.82 -4.25 19.86
CA SER A 236 -8.09 -4.41 18.42
C SER A 236 -8.57 -3.11 17.76
N LEU A 237 -9.09 -2.17 18.55
CA LEU A 237 -9.54 -0.85 18.09
C LEU A 237 -8.48 0.23 18.31
N GLU A 238 -7.36 -0.13 18.94
CA GLU A 238 -6.23 0.74 19.21
C GLU A 238 -5.10 0.44 18.21
N GLY A 239 -4.27 1.44 17.92
CA GLY A 239 -3.16 1.32 16.98
C GLY A 239 -3.43 1.97 15.63
N THR A 240 -2.50 1.74 14.71
CA THR A 240 -2.39 2.50 13.46
C THR A 240 -3.32 1.97 12.37
N CYS A 241 -3.72 0.70 12.45
CA CYS A 241 -4.68 0.10 11.54
C CYS A 241 -5.72 -0.68 12.37
N PRO A 242 -6.77 -0.01 12.87
CA PRO A 242 -7.73 -0.64 13.76
C PRO A 242 -8.55 -1.72 13.04
N PHE A 243 -9.06 -2.67 13.81
CA PHE A 243 -9.93 -3.73 13.34
C PHE A 243 -11.14 -3.16 12.60
N ASN A 244 -11.32 -3.59 11.36
CA ASN A 244 -12.46 -3.24 10.53
C ASN A 244 -12.98 -4.47 9.76
N PRO A 245 -14.13 -5.04 10.12
CA PRO A 245 -14.69 -6.21 9.44
C PRO A 245 -15.22 -5.88 8.03
N ASN A 246 -15.26 -4.62 7.61
CA ASN A 246 -15.65 -4.24 6.25
C ASN A 246 -14.45 -4.09 5.29
N GLN A 247 -13.24 -4.38 5.75
CA GLN A 247 -12.00 -4.27 4.98
C GLN A 247 -11.22 -5.59 4.95
N GLY A 248 -10.20 -5.65 4.09
CA GLY A 248 -9.31 -6.79 3.91
C GLY A 248 -9.70 -7.68 2.74
N THR A 249 -9.11 -8.87 2.70
CA THR A 249 -9.24 -9.80 1.57
C THR A 249 -10.70 -10.06 1.17
N GLY A 250 -11.00 -9.84 -0.11
CA GLY A 250 -12.33 -10.03 -0.68
C GLY A 250 -13.31 -8.86 -0.49
N LYS A 251 -12.90 -7.78 0.20
CA LYS A 251 -13.74 -6.60 0.47
C LYS A 251 -13.28 -5.34 -0.27
N HIS A 252 -12.38 -5.51 -1.23
CA HIS A 252 -11.83 -4.42 -2.04
C HIS A 252 -12.89 -3.76 -2.92
N GLU A 253 -12.79 -2.44 -3.06
CA GLU A 253 -13.62 -1.70 -4.00
C GLU A 253 -13.28 -2.09 -5.44
N SER A 254 -14.31 -2.41 -6.24
CA SER A 254 -14.09 -2.76 -7.65
C SER A 254 -13.65 -1.53 -8.44
N LEU A 255 -12.47 -1.62 -9.07
CA LEU A 255 -11.96 -0.59 -9.98
C LEU A 255 -12.98 -0.23 -11.07
N LYS A 256 -13.70 -1.23 -11.62
CA LYS A 256 -14.74 -1.03 -12.62
C LYS A 256 -15.91 -0.21 -12.08
N LYS A 257 -16.36 -0.49 -10.84
CA LYS A 257 -17.42 0.29 -10.18
C LYS A 257 -16.96 1.72 -9.90
N ARG A 258 -15.73 1.91 -9.39
CA ARG A 258 -15.16 3.25 -9.16
C ARG A 258 -15.05 4.05 -10.46
N ALA A 259 -14.55 3.42 -11.54
CA ALA A 259 -14.47 4.05 -12.85
C ALA A 259 -15.85 4.44 -13.39
N ALA A 260 -16.88 3.58 -13.21
CA ALA A 260 -18.24 3.90 -13.61
C ALA A 260 -18.84 5.08 -12.82
N VAL A 261 -18.66 5.10 -11.49
CA VAL A 261 -19.12 6.21 -10.62
C VAL A 261 -18.42 7.53 -10.99
N ALA A 262 -17.14 7.48 -11.33
CA ALA A 262 -16.36 8.66 -11.70
C ALA A 262 -16.47 9.03 -13.19
N ALA A 263 -17.13 8.24 -14.03
CA ALA A 263 -17.27 8.50 -15.47
C ALA A 263 -17.84 9.89 -15.82
N PRO A 264 -18.76 10.50 -15.05
CA PRO A 264 -19.19 11.88 -15.30
C PRO A 264 -18.04 12.90 -15.32
N LEU A 265 -16.97 12.69 -14.54
CA LEU A 265 -15.78 13.54 -14.56
C LEU A 265 -15.04 13.47 -15.90
N LEU A 266 -15.01 12.29 -16.55
CA LEU A 266 -14.45 12.16 -17.90
C LEU A 266 -15.32 12.86 -18.93
N VAL A 267 -16.65 12.77 -18.81
CA VAL A 267 -17.57 13.49 -19.69
C VAL A 267 -17.38 15.00 -19.56
N LEU A 268 -17.27 15.52 -18.34
CA LEU A 268 -16.97 16.93 -18.07
C LEU A 268 -15.61 17.34 -18.64
N SER A 269 -14.58 16.51 -18.46
CA SER A 269 -13.25 16.74 -19.04
C SER A 269 -13.29 16.85 -20.56
N LEU A 270 -13.98 15.91 -21.23
CA LEU A 270 -14.13 15.88 -22.68
C LEU A 270 -14.99 17.04 -23.19
N TRP A 271 -16.08 17.35 -22.51
CA TRP A 271 -16.93 18.49 -22.85
C TRP A 271 -16.15 19.80 -22.72
N ALA A 272 -15.49 20.05 -21.59
CA ALA A 272 -14.68 21.23 -21.39
C ALA A 272 -13.53 21.33 -22.41
N GLY A 273 -12.88 20.20 -22.75
CA GLY A 273 -11.83 20.17 -23.76
C GLY A 273 -12.33 20.44 -25.19
N ARG A 274 -13.58 20.10 -25.52
CA ARG A 274 -14.21 20.39 -26.81
C ARG A 274 -14.82 21.79 -26.88
N SER A 275 -15.39 22.25 -25.77
CA SER A 275 -16.02 23.57 -25.62
C SER A 275 -14.98 24.68 -25.45
N ALA A 276 -13.78 24.36 -24.97
CA ALA A 276 -12.60 25.19 -25.17
C ALA A 276 -12.25 25.17 -26.67
N SER A 277 -12.88 26.05 -27.44
CA SER A 277 -12.69 26.19 -28.88
C SER A 277 -11.20 26.26 -29.25
N THR A 278 -10.74 25.29 -30.05
CA THR A 278 -9.94 25.51 -31.27
C THR A 278 -8.94 26.69 -31.25
N SER A 279 -8.00 26.71 -30.32
CA SER A 279 -6.64 27.14 -30.68
C SER A 279 -5.84 25.86 -30.94
N GLY A 280 -5.88 25.41 -32.20
CA GLY A 280 -5.07 24.28 -32.65
C GLY A 280 -3.61 24.49 -32.28
N ILE A 281 -2.80 23.43 -32.31
CA ILE A 281 -1.37 23.50 -32.00
C ILE A 281 -0.67 24.69 -32.71
N GLY A 282 -1.14 25.06 -33.92
CA GLY A 282 -0.73 26.26 -34.64
C GLY A 282 -1.14 27.59 -34.00
N HIS A 283 -2.35 27.76 -33.47
CA HIS A 283 -2.81 29.04 -32.90
C HIS A 283 -2.21 29.31 -31.51
N SER A 284 -1.86 28.27 -30.75
CA SER A 284 -1.09 28.41 -29.51
C SER A 284 0.41 28.64 -29.77
N LEU A 285 0.97 28.08 -30.86
CA LEU A 285 2.33 28.41 -31.33
C LEU A 285 2.38 29.82 -31.93
N ASP A 286 1.38 30.23 -32.71
CA ASP A 286 1.30 31.56 -33.33
C ASP A 286 1.08 32.65 -32.27
N GLN A 287 0.32 32.37 -31.21
CA GLN A 287 0.19 33.27 -30.07
C GLN A 287 1.44 33.27 -29.16
N PHE A 288 2.26 32.23 -29.24
CA PHE A 288 3.58 32.12 -28.58
C PHE A 288 4.70 32.77 -29.43
N LEU A 289 4.52 32.85 -30.75
CA LEU A 289 5.49 33.37 -31.72
C LEU A 289 5.17 34.80 -32.21
N GLN A 290 3.92 35.26 -32.12
CA GLN A 290 3.50 36.60 -32.55
C GLN A 290 2.97 37.44 -31.37
N PRO A 291 3.80 38.35 -30.82
CA PRO A 291 3.36 39.30 -29.81
C PRO A 291 2.68 40.48 -30.53
N GLY A 292 1.35 40.61 -30.46
CA GLY A 292 0.78 41.88 -30.92
C GLY A 292 -0.72 42.07 -31.15
N GLN A 293 -1.58 41.06 -31.13
CA GLN A 293 -2.99 41.32 -31.46
C GLN A 293 -3.98 40.58 -30.58
N GLN A 294 -4.37 41.25 -29.49
CA GLN A 294 -5.76 41.54 -29.08
C GLN A 294 -5.74 41.85 -27.60
N LEU A 295 -6.00 43.11 -27.24
CA LEU A 295 -6.95 43.53 -26.21
C LEU A 295 -7.02 45.07 -26.24
N THR A 296 -8.13 45.54 -26.77
CA THR A 296 -8.56 46.94 -26.80
C THR A 296 -8.76 47.48 -25.38
N ASN A 297 -8.11 48.59 -25.04
CA ASN A 297 -8.40 49.51 -23.92
C ASN A 297 -9.18 48.93 -22.72
N SER A 298 -8.57 48.05 -21.94
CA SER A 298 -9.01 47.76 -20.58
C SER A 298 -8.15 48.55 -19.59
N ASP A 299 -8.77 49.17 -18.58
CA ASP A 299 -8.05 49.79 -17.46
C ASP A 299 -7.03 48.79 -16.88
N GLU A 300 -5.75 49.19 -16.78
CA GLU A 300 -4.66 48.33 -16.28
C GLU A 300 -4.97 47.71 -14.90
N ARG A 301 -5.73 48.43 -14.07
CA ARG A 301 -6.22 47.94 -12.77
C ARG A 301 -7.13 46.72 -12.91
N VAL A 302 -7.98 46.67 -13.93
CA VAL A 302 -8.89 45.54 -14.18
C VAL A 302 -8.10 44.30 -14.60
N GLU A 303 -7.05 44.47 -15.41
CA GLU A 303 -6.15 43.38 -15.81
C GLU A 303 -5.39 42.78 -14.61
N TRP A 304 -4.86 43.63 -13.72
CA TRP A 304 -4.23 43.19 -12.47
C TRP A 304 -5.21 42.42 -11.57
N LEU A 305 -6.45 42.89 -11.42
CA LEU A 305 -7.47 42.23 -10.61
C LEU A 305 -7.87 40.86 -11.20
N GLN A 306 -8.01 40.76 -12.52
CA GLN A 306 -8.30 39.50 -13.20
C GLN A 306 -7.15 38.50 -13.08
N ASN A 307 -5.90 38.94 -13.23
CA ASN A 307 -4.70 38.11 -13.04
C ASN A 307 -4.59 37.62 -11.60
N LEU A 308 -4.84 38.50 -10.62
CA LEU A 308 -4.86 38.14 -9.21
C LEU A 308 -5.96 37.11 -8.90
N GLN A 309 -7.17 37.34 -9.43
CA GLN A 309 -8.27 36.40 -9.26
C GLN A 309 -7.93 35.03 -9.85
N ALA A 310 -7.41 34.96 -11.07
CA ALA A 310 -7.02 33.69 -11.70
C ALA A 310 -5.98 32.95 -10.86
N LEU A 311 -4.93 33.65 -10.39
CA LEU A 311 -3.89 33.06 -9.56
C LEU A 311 -4.40 32.53 -8.22
N ILE A 312 -5.35 33.21 -7.58
CA ILE A 312 -5.96 32.73 -6.32
C ILE A 312 -6.69 31.40 -6.55
N HIS A 313 -7.47 31.29 -7.62
CA HIS A 313 -8.20 30.06 -7.93
C HIS A 313 -7.24 28.92 -8.31
N GLU A 314 -6.23 29.20 -9.13
CA GLU A 314 -5.22 28.22 -9.54
C GLU A 314 -4.39 27.72 -8.36
N SER A 315 -3.91 28.63 -7.51
CA SER A 315 -3.09 28.29 -6.35
C SER A 315 -3.85 27.47 -5.32
N LEU A 316 -5.16 27.70 -5.16
CA LEU A 316 -6.00 26.90 -4.27
C LEU A 316 -6.10 25.44 -4.75
N VAL A 317 -6.44 25.23 -6.03
CA VAL A 317 -6.53 23.89 -6.61
C VAL A 317 -5.18 23.19 -6.57
N TYR A 318 -4.10 23.91 -6.92
CA TYR A 318 -2.75 23.36 -6.89
C TYR A 318 -2.29 23.03 -5.47
N ALA A 319 -2.64 23.83 -4.45
CA ALA A 319 -2.34 23.51 -3.06
C ALA A 319 -3.01 22.21 -2.61
N ILE A 320 -4.25 21.95 -3.03
CA ILE A 320 -4.94 20.67 -2.77
C ILE A 320 -4.17 19.53 -3.45
N TRP A 321 -3.79 19.69 -4.72
CA TRP A 321 -3.05 18.65 -5.44
C TRP A 321 -1.68 18.40 -4.81
N LEU A 322 -0.99 19.44 -4.35
CA LEU A 322 0.27 19.31 -3.62
C LEU A 322 0.07 18.55 -2.31
N MET A 323 -0.94 18.88 -1.51
CA MET A 323 -1.23 18.15 -0.26
C MET A 323 -1.53 16.67 -0.53
N GLU A 324 -2.41 16.37 -1.49
CA GLU A 324 -2.78 15.00 -1.83
C GLU A 324 -1.60 14.22 -2.45
N SER A 325 -0.77 14.86 -3.27
CA SER A 325 0.43 14.23 -3.85
C SER A 325 1.49 13.85 -2.83
N ASN A 326 1.55 14.59 -1.71
CA ASN A 326 2.52 14.38 -0.64
C ASN A 326 2.02 13.36 0.39
N ARG A 327 0.79 12.85 0.29
CA ARG A 327 0.30 11.76 1.14
C ARG A 327 1.05 10.47 0.88
N ARG A 328 1.34 9.72 1.94
CA ARG A 328 1.93 8.39 1.84
C ARG A 328 1.08 7.43 0.99
N ALA A 329 -0.25 7.45 1.13
CA ALA A 329 -1.17 6.65 0.33
C ALA A 329 -1.12 6.95 -1.19
N SER A 330 -0.69 8.16 -1.57
CA SER A 330 -0.58 8.60 -2.96
C SER A 330 0.74 8.17 -3.62
N ALA A 331 1.69 7.64 -2.85
CA ALA A 331 2.97 7.17 -3.37
C ALA A 331 2.77 6.17 -4.52
N ARG A 332 3.49 6.38 -5.62
CA ARG A 332 3.41 5.58 -6.87
C ARG A 332 2.06 5.58 -7.57
N THR A 333 1.19 6.54 -7.29
CA THR A 333 -0.02 6.79 -8.07
C THR A 333 0.16 8.02 -8.96
N LEU A 334 -0.73 8.20 -9.94
CA LEU A 334 -0.73 9.41 -10.77
C LEU A 334 -1.00 10.68 -9.95
N ALA A 335 -1.62 10.57 -8.77
CA ALA A 335 -1.82 11.69 -7.86
C ALA A 335 -0.51 12.30 -7.35
N GLN A 336 0.61 11.55 -7.39
CA GLN A 336 1.92 12.04 -6.97
C GLN A 336 2.54 13.05 -7.95
N LEU A 337 1.94 13.27 -9.13
CA LEU A 337 2.49 14.11 -10.20
C LEU A 337 1.72 15.43 -10.42
N PRO A 338 1.45 16.24 -9.38
CA PRO A 338 0.57 17.41 -9.49
C PRO A 338 1.12 18.45 -10.47
N THR A 339 2.44 18.60 -10.55
CA THR A 339 3.11 19.55 -11.46
C THR A 339 2.98 19.14 -12.93
N VAL A 340 2.92 17.83 -13.23
CA VAL A 340 2.67 17.34 -14.60
C VAL A 340 1.24 17.68 -15.02
N PHE A 341 0.27 17.41 -14.14
CA PHE A 341 -1.12 17.80 -14.38
C PHE A 341 -1.29 19.32 -14.46
N TYR A 342 -0.51 20.10 -13.71
CA TYR A 342 -0.48 21.55 -13.85
C TYR A 342 0.09 21.99 -15.22
N GLY A 343 1.12 21.33 -15.73
CA GLY A 343 1.62 21.57 -17.09
C GLY A 343 0.57 21.28 -18.16
N LEU A 344 -0.18 20.18 -18.02
CA LEU A 344 -1.32 19.87 -18.90
C LEU A 344 -2.43 20.91 -18.75
N PHE A 345 -2.69 21.38 -17.54
CA PHE A 345 -3.63 22.45 -17.24
C PHE A 345 -3.30 23.73 -18.03
N LEU A 346 -2.01 24.11 -18.15
CA LEU A 346 -1.62 25.27 -18.95
C LEU A 346 -1.91 25.08 -20.44
N ARG A 347 -1.86 23.84 -20.94
CA ARG A 347 -2.06 23.52 -22.36
C ARG A 347 -3.52 23.35 -22.75
N PHE A 348 -4.31 22.71 -21.90
CA PHE A 348 -5.67 22.25 -22.18
C PHE A 348 -6.73 22.96 -21.33
N GLY A 349 -6.33 23.81 -20.39
CA GLY A 349 -7.20 24.56 -19.49
C GLY A 349 -7.63 23.77 -18.24
N MET A 350 -8.02 24.52 -17.21
CA MET A 350 -8.46 23.99 -15.91
C MET A 350 -9.65 23.06 -16.00
N GLY A 351 -10.65 23.46 -16.80
CA GLY A 351 -11.92 22.75 -16.91
C GLY A 351 -11.77 21.36 -17.52
N ALA A 352 -10.79 21.15 -18.40
CA ALA A 352 -10.53 19.85 -18.99
C ALA A 352 -9.69 18.96 -18.07
N ILE A 353 -8.61 19.49 -17.48
CA ILE A 353 -7.63 18.68 -16.76
C ILE A 353 -8.06 18.37 -15.32
N SER A 354 -8.73 19.29 -14.62
CA SER A 354 -9.09 19.06 -13.21
C SER A 354 -10.07 17.89 -13.02
N PRO A 355 -11.15 17.76 -13.82
CA PRO A 355 -12.03 16.60 -13.73
C PRO A 355 -11.30 15.29 -14.08
N PHE A 356 -10.38 15.33 -15.06
CA PHE A 356 -9.56 14.16 -15.40
C PHE A 356 -8.62 13.75 -14.26
N TYR A 357 -7.95 14.71 -13.62
CA TYR A 357 -7.15 14.46 -12.43
C TYR A 357 -7.99 13.86 -11.30
N TYR A 358 -9.17 14.41 -11.02
CA TYR A 358 -10.07 13.88 -9.98
C TYR A 358 -10.59 12.48 -10.31
N PHE A 359 -10.85 12.18 -11.58
CA PHE A 359 -11.18 10.82 -12.02
C PHE A 359 -10.03 9.86 -11.69
N LEU A 360 -8.80 10.20 -12.08
CA LEU A 360 -7.62 9.37 -11.82
C LEU A 360 -7.35 9.22 -10.31
N HIS A 361 -7.39 10.32 -9.57
CA HIS A 361 -7.25 10.31 -8.11
C HIS A 361 -8.31 9.40 -7.47
N TYR A 362 -9.57 9.51 -7.88
CA TYR A 362 -10.64 8.67 -7.34
C TYR A 362 -10.39 7.19 -7.64
N ILE A 363 -10.08 6.79 -8.88
CA ILE A 363 -9.89 5.36 -9.17
C ILE A 363 -8.66 4.75 -8.48
N PHE A 364 -7.61 5.55 -8.23
CA PHE A 364 -6.37 5.07 -7.62
C PHE A 364 -6.29 5.24 -6.10
N SER A 365 -7.27 5.90 -5.48
CA SER A 365 -7.33 6.15 -4.03
C SER A 365 -8.59 5.54 -3.40
N PRO A 366 -8.76 4.19 -3.41
CA PRO A 366 -9.84 3.53 -2.70
C PRO A 366 -9.71 3.70 -1.19
N ILE A 367 -10.83 3.64 -0.46
CA ILE A 367 -10.86 3.96 0.98
C ILE A 367 -9.96 3.04 1.81
N GLU A 368 -9.80 1.80 1.37
CA GLU A 368 -8.89 0.80 1.95
C GLU A 368 -7.41 1.22 1.96
N LYS A 369 -6.95 2.08 1.04
CA LYS A 369 -5.59 2.63 1.10
C LYS A 369 -5.37 3.56 2.30
N PHE A 370 -6.43 4.06 2.90
CA PHE A 370 -6.41 4.94 4.06
C PHE A 370 -6.88 4.23 5.34
N ALA A 371 -6.90 2.89 5.33
CA ALA A 371 -7.25 2.07 6.49
C ALA A 371 -6.27 2.29 7.65
N ALA A 372 -4.98 2.41 7.33
CA ALA A 372 -3.97 2.78 8.30
C ALA A 372 -3.84 4.31 8.45
N ASP A 373 -3.68 4.79 9.68
CA ASP A 373 -3.62 6.20 10.04
C ASP A 373 -2.39 6.90 9.43
N ASP A 374 -1.24 6.23 9.40
CA ASP A 374 -0.02 6.70 8.74
C ASP A 374 -0.14 6.83 7.22
N ALA A 375 -1.07 6.13 6.57
CA ALA A 375 -1.28 6.28 5.14
C ALA A 375 -1.83 7.68 4.79
N ARG A 376 -2.48 8.35 5.75
CA ARG A 376 -3.02 9.71 5.60
C ARG A 376 -1.96 10.80 5.79
N LEU A 377 -0.83 10.46 6.43
CA LEU A 377 0.27 11.37 6.71
C LEU A 377 0.87 11.92 5.41
N THR A 378 1.16 13.22 5.40
CA THR A 378 1.86 13.91 4.31
C THR A 378 3.33 14.16 4.61
N ASN A 379 4.16 14.28 3.57
CA ASN A 379 5.57 14.63 3.75
C ASN A 379 5.71 16.07 4.26
N LEU A 380 6.07 16.21 5.54
CA LEU A 380 6.20 17.51 6.20
C LEU A 380 7.22 18.44 5.56
N GLY A 381 8.27 17.90 4.92
CA GLY A 381 9.25 18.70 4.20
C GLY A 381 8.60 19.55 3.11
N TYR A 382 7.55 19.04 2.48
CA TYR A 382 6.80 19.73 1.45
C TYR A 382 5.56 20.43 2.03
N THR A 383 4.71 19.72 2.78
CA THR A 383 3.40 20.23 3.25
C THR A 383 3.50 21.55 4.01
N ARG A 384 4.52 21.72 4.87
CA ARG A 384 4.68 22.95 5.68
C ARG A 384 5.03 24.19 4.85
N THR A 385 5.55 23.99 3.65
CA THR A 385 5.99 25.06 2.76
C THR A 385 4.91 25.46 1.75
N ILE A 386 3.86 24.66 1.58
CA ILE A 386 2.79 24.92 0.59
C ILE A 386 2.16 26.29 0.88
N LEU A 387 1.67 26.53 2.10
CA LEU A 387 0.99 27.78 2.44
C LEU A 387 1.88 29.03 2.26
N PRO A 388 3.08 29.12 2.87
CA PRO A 388 3.90 30.32 2.74
C PRO A 388 4.31 30.57 1.28
N LEU A 389 4.62 29.53 0.50
CA LEU A 389 4.97 29.70 -0.91
C LEU A 389 3.76 30.13 -1.75
N SER A 390 2.58 29.55 -1.53
CA SER A 390 1.35 29.97 -2.20
C SER A 390 1.04 31.44 -1.92
N LEU A 391 1.15 31.89 -0.65
CA LEU A 391 0.91 33.30 -0.29
C LEU A 391 1.93 34.25 -0.93
N LEU A 392 3.22 33.91 -0.90
CA LEU A 392 4.28 34.70 -1.54
C LEU A 392 4.05 34.86 -3.04
N LEU A 393 3.55 33.80 -3.69
CA LEU A 393 3.36 33.83 -5.13
C LEU A 393 2.05 34.52 -5.56
N ILE A 394 0.99 34.40 -4.76
CA ILE A 394 -0.26 35.17 -4.99
C ILE A 394 0.00 36.67 -4.79
N SER A 395 0.90 37.04 -3.88
CA SER A 395 1.25 38.44 -3.61
C SER A 395 2.28 39.03 -4.60
N TRP A 396 2.92 38.19 -5.42
CA TRP A 396 3.91 38.61 -6.41
C TRP A 396 3.39 39.61 -7.46
N PRO A 397 2.20 39.43 -8.09
CA PRO A 397 1.61 40.42 -8.99
C PRO A 397 1.36 41.77 -8.31
N ILE A 398 0.94 41.76 -7.05
CA ILE A 398 0.68 42.98 -6.28
C ILE A 398 1.99 43.74 -6.06
N PHE A 399 3.06 43.03 -5.68
CA PHE A 399 4.38 43.61 -5.53
C PHE A 399 4.87 44.26 -6.83
N LEU A 400 4.74 43.56 -7.97
CA LEU A 400 5.12 44.09 -9.28
C LEU A 400 4.30 45.31 -9.68
N ALA A 401 2.99 45.29 -9.48
CA ALA A 401 2.11 46.43 -9.72
C ALA A 401 2.51 47.65 -8.89
N THR A 402 2.85 47.45 -7.60
CA THR A 402 3.32 48.54 -6.73
C THR A 402 4.73 49.03 -7.08
N ALA A 403 5.55 48.19 -7.69
CA ALA A 403 6.89 48.53 -8.17
C ALA A 403 6.87 49.22 -9.55
N GLY A 404 5.69 49.46 -10.12
CA GLY A 404 5.53 50.17 -11.40
C GLY A 404 5.82 49.32 -12.64
N TYR A 405 5.79 47.98 -12.52
CA TYR A 405 5.91 47.10 -13.69
C TYR A 405 4.59 47.09 -14.49
N PRO A 406 4.64 47.18 -15.83
CA PRO A 406 3.44 47.09 -16.67
C PRO A 406 2.80 45.70 -16.62
N ALA A 407 1.47 45.63 -16.55
CA ALA A 407 0.73 44.34 -16.59
C ALA A 407 1.03 43.53 -17.87
N ALA A 408 1.18 44.22 -18.99
CA ALA A 408 1.48 43.64 -20.31
C ALA A 408 2.83 42.90 -20.35
N ASP A 409 3.83 43.37 -19.60
CA ASP A 409 5.14 42.74 -19.55
C ASP A 409 5.11 41.45 -18.74
N LEU A 410 4.31 41.41 -17.67
CA LEU A 410 4.15 40.21 -16.86
C LEU A 410 3.43 39.10 -17.63
N THR A 411 2.35 39.45 -18.34
CA THR A 411 1.63 38.51 -19.19
C THR A 411 2.51 37.99 -20.32
N SER A 412 3.33 38.86 -20.95
CA SER A 412 4.32 38.47 -21.95
C SER A 412 5.40 37.54 -21.38
N THR A 413 5.97 37.87 -20.22
CA THR A 413 7.04 37.09 -19.56
C THR A 413 6.56 35.71 -19.12
N TRP A 414 5.35 35.64 -18.55
CA TRP A 414 4.70 34.37 -18.19
C TRP A 414 4.31 33.52 -19.40
N ARG A 415 4.05 34.14 -20.55
CA ARG A 415 3.76 33.45 -21.81
C ARG A 415 5.05 32.87 -22.41
N LEU A 416 6.16 33.60 -22.38
CA LEU A 416 7.44 33.12 -22.89
C LEU A 416 8.11 32.07 -21.99
N SER A 417 7.95 32.17 -20.67
CA SER A 417 8.66 31.32 -19.70
C SER A 417 7.70 30.61 -18.76
N TRP A 418 7.22 29.44 -19.16
CA TRP A 418 6.35 28.58 -18.36
C TRP A 418 6.94 28.22 -16.98
N ILE A 419 8.27 28.18 -16.86
CA ILE A 419 9.00 27.94 -15.59
C ILE A 419 8.75 29.05 -14.57
N LEU A 420 8.55 30.29 -15.03
CA LEU A 420 8.30 31.44 -14.15
C LEU A 420 6.85 31.46 -13.62
N LYS A 421 6.00 30.52 -14.03
CA LYS A 421 4.65 30.38 -13.47
C LYS A 421 4.74 29.91 -12.00
N PRO A 422 3.93 30.49 -11.10
CA PRO A 422 3.94 30.18 -9.69
C PRO A 422 4.01 28.69 -9.32
N PRO A 423 3.23 27.77 -9.92
CA PRO A 423 3.23 26.37 -9.47
C PRO A 423 4.53 25.60 -9.77
N PHE A 424 5.23 25.94 -10.85
CA PHE A 424 6.55 25.40 -11.14
C PHE A 424 7.59 26.00 -10.20
N MET A 425 7.50 27.29 -9.89
CA MET A 425 8.35 27.92 -8.89
C MET A 425 8.15 27.30 -7.49
N ILE A 426 6.91 26.97 -7.08
CA ILE A 426 6.66 26.21 -5.85
C ILE A 426 7.41 24.88 -5.88
N ALA A 427 7.23 24.09 -6.95
CA ALA A 427 7.86 22.78 -7.05
C ALA A 427 9.40 22.88 -6.99
N ILE A 428 10.00 23.84 -7.69
CA ILE A 428 11.45 24.09 -7.70
C ILE A 428 11.92 24.52 -6.31
N VAL A 429 11.27 25.52 -5.69
CA VAL A 429 11.67 26.03 -4.37
C VAL A 429 11.50 24.96 -3.30
N GLN A 430 10.41 24.19 -3.33
CA GLN A 430 10.21 23.06 -2.41
C GLN A 430 11.32 22.01 -2.56
N TRP A 431 11.66 21.64 -3.80
CA TRP A 431 12.74 20.72 -4.07
C TRP A 431 14.07 21.24 -3.51
N ILE A 432 14.39 22.52 -3.71
CA ILE A 432 15.60 23.17 -3.16
C ILE A 432 15.57 23.13 -1.63
N LEU A 433 14.47 23.55 -0.98
CA LEU A 433 14.36 23.61 0.47
C LEU A 433 14.54 22.23 1.12
N VAL A 434 13.98 21.18 0.53
CA VAL A 434 14.12 19.81 1.02
C VAL A 434 15.53 19.28 0.78
N LYS A 435 16.10 19.47 -0.42
CA LYS A 435 17.47 19.04 -0.74
C LYS A 435 18.54 19.75 0.08
N ALA A 436 18.36 21.04 0.35
CA ALA A 436 19.22 21.83 1.22
C ALA A 436 19.03 21.52 2.71
N ARG A 437 18.12 20.60 3.07
CA ARG A 437 17.76 20.24 4.46
C ARG A 437 17.25 21.40 5.32
N ILE A 438 16.86 22.52 4.68
CA ILE A 438 16.15 23.62 5.32
C ILE A 438 14.74 23.14 5.71
N SER A 439 14.13 22.35 4.83
CA SER A 439 12.88 21.64 5.06
C SER A 439 13.10 20.14 5.29
N LYS A 440 13.05 19.70 6.55
CA LYS A 440 13.33 18.31 6.91
C LYS A 440 12.17 17.40 6.51
N ASP A 441 12.50 16.32 5.80
CA ASP A 441 11.62 15.17 5.62
C ASP A 441 11.73 14.26 6.85
N SER A 442 10.61 14.02 7.52
CA SER A 442 10.49 13.16 8.70
C SER A 442 9.47 12.04 8.51
N MET A 443 9.08 11.73 7.26
CA MET A 443 8.01 10.77 6.96
C MET A 443 8.18 9.42 7.67
N HIS A 444 9.41 8.87 7.67
CA HIS A 444 9.67 7.57 8.30
C HIS A 444 9.48 7.61 9.82
N GLU A 445 10.06 8.61 10.51
CA GLU A 445 9.92 8.79 11.97
C GLU A 445 8.45 9.03 12.36
N ASP A 446 7.77 9.88 11.59
CA ASP A 446 6.39 10.29 11.87
C ASP A 446 5.40 9.15 11.64
N SER A 447 5.66 8.27 10.66
CA SER A 447 4.83 7.10 10.43
C SER A 447 4.76 6.12 11.61
N MET A 448 5.86 6.02 12.37
CA MET A 448 5.98 5.08 13.49
C MET A 448 5.35 5.61 14.78
N GLY A 449 5.38 6.93 15.02
CA GLY A 449 4.97 7.49 16.32
C GLY A 449 4.15 8.78 16.28
N ASN A 450 4.15 9.53 15.19
CA ASN A 450 3.57 10.88 15.13
C ASN A 450 2.69 11.09 13.88
N GLN A 451 1.76 10.18 13.64
CA GLN A 451 0.94 10.12 12.41
C GLN A 451 0.03 11.35 12.17
N LYS A 452 -0.12 12.22 13.18
CA LYS A 452 -0.94 13.44 13.12
C LYS A 452 -0.11 14.72 13.03
N ARG A 453 1.21 14.63 12.84
CA ARG A 453 2.13 15.78 12.89
C ARG A 453 1.92 16.80 11.78
N ASP A 454 1.29 16.40 10.68
CA ASP A 454 0.94 17.26 9.55
C ASP A 454 -0.37 18.04 9.71
N LEU A 455 -1.26 17.60 10.60
CA LEU A 455 -2.57 18.21 10.81
C LEU A 455 -2.52 19.72 11.09
N PRO A 456 -1.60 20.27 11.91
CA PRO A 456 -1.54 21.72 12.13
C PRO A 456 -1.31 22.50 10.83
N TYR A 457 -0.46 21.98 9.93
CA TYR A 457 -0.16 22.63 8.66
C TYR A 457 -1.34 22.52 7.70
N ILE A 458 -1.96 21.34 7.58
CA ILE A 458 -3.16 21.15 6.75
C ILE A 458 -4.31 22.02 7.26
N ARG A 459 -4.54 22.06 8.58
CA ARG A 459 -5.57 22.89 9.21
C ARG A 459 -5.32 24.39 9.00
N GLY A 460 -4.06 24.81 8.97
CA GLY A 460 -3.66 26.18 8.63
C GLY A 460 -4.17 26.60 7.25
N HIS A 461 -4.13 25.70 6.26
CA HIS A 461 -4.69 25.96 4.93
C HIS A 461 -6.22 26.05 4.97
N SER A 462 -6.91 25.17 5.71
CA SER A 462 -8.38 25.21 5.81
C SER A 462 -8.91 26.40 6.61
N ALA A 463 -8.16 26.90 7.60
CA ALA A 463 -8.57 28.06 8.41
C ALA A 463 -8.65 29.36 7.60
N LEU A 464 -7.96 29.44 6.46
CA LEU A 464 -8.09 30.54 5.49
C LEU A 464 -9.34 30.42 4.61
N LEU A 465 -9.99 29.25 4.58
CA LEU A 465 -11.13 28.94 3.70
C LEU A 465 -12.51 29.03 4.40
N GLY A 466 -12.57 29.36 5.70
CA GLY A 466 -13.83 29.55 6.43
C GLY A 466 -13.74 29.24 7.93
N PRO A 467 -14.75 29.61 8.73
CA PRO A 467 -14.66 29.57 10.18
C PRO A 467 -14.56 28.12 10.71
N ARG A 468 -13.70 27.96 11.72
CA ARG A 468 -13.46 26.69 12.44
C ARG A 468 -14.77 26.15 12.99
N LYS A 469 -15.28 25.06 12.40
CA LYS A 469 -16.17 24.15 13.14
C LYS A 469 -15.30 23.06 13.74
N ASN A 470 -15.27 23.01 15.06
CA ASN A 470 -14.67 21.94 15.84
C ASN A 470 -15.38 20.63 15.48
N LEU A 471 -14.66 19.72 14.82
CA LEU A 471 -15.00 18.30 14.67
C LEU A 471 -13.76 17.48 15.01
#